data_AF-A0A553CKI8-F1
#
_entry.id   AF-A0A553CKI8-F1
#
_cell.length_a   1.000
_cell.length_b   1.000
_cell.length_c   1.000
_cell.angle_alpha   90.00
_cell.angle_beta   90.00
_cell.angle_gamma   90.00
#
_symmetry.space_group_name_H-M   'P 1'
#
loop_
_entity.id
_entity.type
_entity.pdbx_description
1 polymer ?
#
loop_
_entity_poly.entity_id
_entity_poly.type
_entity_poly.pdbx_seq_one_letter_code
_entity_poly.pdbx_strand_id
1 'polypeptide(L)' 'MKTEKELYAAILKITMKIRIQFPELSIYILEMPVTIPNIENPKINCKVLQDYYDSLNILLKDYIDNQKKITKLV' A
#
# COMPACT_ATOMS: atom_id res chain seq x y z
N MET A 1 -4.61 19.21 -1.92
CA MET A 1 -3.50 18.24 -1.98
C MET A 1 -3.41 17.58 -0.62
N LYS A 2 -3.33 16.25 -0.53
CA LYS A 2 -3.07 15.58 0.76
C LYS A 2 -1.64 15.93 1.21
N THR A 3 -1.48 16.23 2.48
CA THR A 3 -0.16 16.45 3.09
C THR A 3 0.59 15.14 3.22
N GLU A 4 1.92 15.19 3.37
CA GLU A 4 2.76 14.00 3.57
C GLU A 4 2.26 13.16 4.75
N LYS A 5 1.85 13.81 5.84
CA LYS A 5 1.29 13.17 7.03
C LYS A 5 0.00 12.40 6.72
N GLU A 6 -0.88 12.96 5.90
CA GLU A 6 -2.11 12.28 5.48
C GLU A 6 -1.82 11.08 4.57
N LEU A 7 -0.82 11.20 3.68
CA LEU A 7 -0.37 10.08 2.86
C LEU A 7 0.24 8.97 3.72
N TYR A 8 1.08 9.31 4.71
CA TYR A 8 1.62 8.35 5.67
C TYR A 8 0.53 7.62 6.44
N ALA A 9 -0.45 8.36 6.97
CA ALA A 9 -1.56 7.76 7.68
C ALA A 9 -2.38 6.82 6.78
N ALA A 10 -2.59 7.21 5.52
CA ALA A 10 -3.29 6.39 4.54
C ALA A 10 -2.51 5.11 4.17
N ILE A 11 -1.19 5.21 3.95
CA ILE A 11 -0.27 4.10 3.71
C ILE A 11 -0.26 3.14 4.90
N LEU A 12 -0.16 3.66 6.13
CA LEU A 12 -0.17 2.84 7.33
C LEU A 12 -1.50 2.09 7.46
N LYS A 13 -2.62 2.79 7.21
CA LYS A 13 -3.96 2.20 7.28
C LYS A 13 -4.16 1.07 6.26
N ILE A 14 -3.72 1.26 5.01
CA ILE A 14 -3.88 0.23 3.98
C ILE A 14 -2.94 -0.96 4.22
N THR A 15 -1.69 -0.73 4.65
CA THR A 15 -0.75 -1.82 4.96
C THR A 15 -1.19 -2.61 6.18
N MET A 16 -1.74 -1.97 7.22
CA MET A 16 -2.37 -2.65 8.35
C MET A 16 -3.60 -3.46 7.90
N LYS A 17 -4.46 -2.90 7.05
CA LYS A 17 -5.61 -3.62 6.51
C LYS A 17 -5.17 -4.87 5.74
N ILE A 18 -4.15 -4.75 4.90
CA ILE A 18 -3.59 -5.88 4.15
C ILE A 18 -3.06 -6.93 5.11
N ARG A 19 -2.25 -6.56 6.11
CA ARG A 19 -1.74 -7.53 7.10
C ARG A 19 -2.82 -8.30 7.85
N ILE A 20 -3.95 -7.65 8.16
CA ILE A 20 -5.04 -8.25 8.94
C ILE A 20 -5.99 -9.07 8.05
N GLN A 21 -6.38 -8.55 6.89
CA GLN A 21 -7.44 -9.14 6.05
C GLN A 21 -6.90 -9.98 4.89
N PHE A 22 -5.67 -9.70 4.44
CA PHE A 22 -5.03 -10.31 3.29
C PHE A 22 -3.56 -10.61 3.61
N PRO A 23 -3.27 -11.40 4.66
CA PRO A 23 -1.90 -11.68 5.10
C PRO A 23 -0.99 -12.19 3.97
N GLU A 24 -1.55 -12.91 3.00
CA GLU A 24 -0.89 -13.36 1.76
C GLU A 24 -0.28 -12.22 0.93
N LEU A 25 -0.88 -11.03 0.96
CA LEU A 25 -0.37 -9.87 0.26
C LEU A 25 0.78 -9.18 1.01
N SER A 26 1.01 -9.51 2.27
CA SER A 26 2.08 -8.90 3.09
C SER A 26 3.47 -9.19 2.54
N ILE A 27 3.63 -10.29 1.80
CA ILE A 27 4.89 -10.68 1.15
C ILE A 27 5.28 -9.63 0.10
N TYR A 28 4.32 -9.16 -0.70
CA TYR A 28 4.55 -8.11 -1.71
C TYR A 28 4.80 -6.72 -1.10
N ILE A 29 4.31 -6.48 0.13
CA ILE A 29 4.58 -5.22 0.84
C ILE A 29 6.02 -5.19 1.37
N LEU A 30 6.57 -6.33 1.81
CA LEU A 30 7.95 -6.43 2.28
C LEU A 30 8.96 -6.18 1.15
N GLU A 31 8.63 -6.63 -0.06
CA GLU A 31 9.43 -6.43 -1.27
C GLU A 31 9.38 -4.99 -1.82
N MET A 32 8.47 -4.15 -1.32
CA MET A 32 8.39 -2.71 -1.63
C MET A 32 8.82 -1.87 -0.42
N PRO A 33 10.11 -1.84 -0.03
CA PRO A 33 10.56 -0.99 1.05
C PRO A 33 10.53 0.48 0.60
N VAL A 34 9.42 1.16 0.80
CA VAL A 34 9.45 2.62 0.88
C VAL A 34 10.06 2.95 2.23
N THR A 35 11.35 3.25 2.20
CA THR A 35 12.12 3.73 3.35
C THR A 35 11.49 5.03 3.80
N ILE A 36 10.53 5.00 4.74
CA ILE A 36 10.05 6.19 5.43
C ILE A 36 11.30 6.94 5.87
N PRO A 37 11.50 8.19 5.41
CA PRO A 37 12.74 8.87 5.61
C PRO A 37 12.85 9.10 7.11
N ASN A 38 13.86 8.50 7.73
CA ASN A 38 14.37 9.06 8.97
C ASN A 38 14.86 10.48 8.65
N ILE A 39 14.91 11.34 9.66
CA ILE A 39 15.15 12.81 9.60
C ILE A 39 16.36 13.21 8.70
N GLU A 40 17.22 12.27 8.36
CA GLU A 40 18.46 12.40 7.59
C GLU A 40 18.30 12.28 6.06
N ASN A 41 17.15 11.88 5.51
CA ASN A 41 16.99 11.71 4.05
C ASN A 41 15.73 12.41 3.48
N PRO A 42 15.74 13.75 3.30
CA PRO A 42 14.57 14.57 2.97
C PRO A 42 14.01 14.40 1.53
N LYS A 43 14.41 13.35 0.80
CA LYS A 43 14.03 13.14 -0.62
C LYS A 43 12.73 12.36 -0.83
N ILE A 44 11.96 12.07 0.21
CA ILE A 44 10.59 11.60 -0.01
C ILE A 44 9.71 12.82 -0.20
N ASN A 45 9.44 13.10 -1.46
CA ASN A 45 8.46 14.09 -1.88
C ASN A 45 7.06 13.48 -1.74
N CYS A 46 6.01 14.29 -1.52
CA CYS A 46 4.60 13.85 -1.52
C CYS A 46 4.28 12.90 -2.68
N LYS A 47 4.90 13.12 -3.84
CA LYS A 47 4.77 12.28 -5.03
C LYS A 47 5.18 10.82 -4.80
N VAL A 48 6.30 10.57 -4.13
CA VAL A 48 6.78 9.20 -3.86
C VAL A 48 5.83 8.46 -2.92
N LEU A 49 5.32 9.15 -1.90
CA LEU A 49 4.30 8.59 -1.01
C LEU A 49 2.99 8.33 -1.73
N GLN A 50 2.60 9.23 -2.62
CA GLN A 50 1.39 9.07 -3.40
C GLN A 50 1.50 7.90 -4.38
N ASP A 51 2.60 7.79 -5.13
CA ASP A 51 2.86 6.68 -6.05
C ASP A 51 2.87 5.33 -5.31
N TYR A 52 3.43 5.30 -4.09
CA TYR A 52 3.39 4.11 -3.23
C TYR A 52 1.98 3.76 -2.75
N TYR A 53 1.23 4.75 -2.27
CA TYR A 53 -0.15 4.57 -1.85
C TYR A 53 -1.03 4.06 -2.99
N ASP A 54 -0.84 4.59 -4.20
CA ASP A 54 -1.56 4.17 -5.39
C ASP A 54 -1.18 2.74 -5.79
N SER A 55 0.11 2.38 -5.70
CA SER A 55 0.57 1.00 -5.93
C SER A 55 -0.07 -0.01 -4.96
N LEU A 56 -0.16 0.32 -3.67
CA LEU A 56 -0.82 -0.51 -2.66
C LEU A 56 -2.34 -0.64 -2.92
N ASN A 57 -2.99 0.42 -3.37
CA ASN A 57 -4.40 0.38 -3.76
C ASN A 57 -4.63 -0.52 -4.98
N ILE A 58 -3.78 -0.42 -6.00
CA ILE A 58 -3.85 -1.26 -7.19
C ILE A 58 -3.68 -2.73 -6.80
N LEU A 59 -2.64 -3.05 -6.01
CA LEU A 59 -2.39 -4.41 -5.52
C LEU A 59 -3.62 -4.98 -4.80
N LEU A 60 -4.20 -4.23 -3.87
CA LEU A 60 -5.37 -4.67 -3.11
C LEU A 60 -6.61 -4.82 -4.01
N LYS A 61 -6.82 -3.89 -4.94
CA LYS A 61 -7.96 -3.92 -5.86
C LYS A 61 -7.87 -5.12 -6.80
N ASP A 62 -6.71 -5.34 -7.40
CA ASP A 62 -6.47 -6.45 -8.33
C ASP A 62 -6.63 -7.79 -7.61
N TYR A 63 -6.16 -7.89 -6.37
CA TYR A 63 -6.37 -9.07 -5.55
C TYR A 63 -7.85 -9.34 -5.28
N ILE A 64 -8.61 -8.33 -4.86
CA ILE A 64 -10.06 -8.46 -4.61
C ILE A 64 -10.82 -8.81 -5.90
N ASP A 65 -10.45 -8.22 -7.03
CA ASP A 65 -11.08 -8.52 -8.33
C ASP A 65 -10.79 -9.96 -8.77
N ASN A 66 -9.55 -10.42 -8.62
CA ASN A 66 -9.17 -11.79 -8.92
C ASN A 66 -9.83 -12.80 -7.97
N GLN A 67 -9.89 -12.50 -6.66
CA GLN A 67 -10.64 -13.30 -5.69
C GLN A 67 -12.11 -13.44 -6.09
N LYS A 68 -12.78 -12.32 -6.44
CA LYS A 68 -14.18 -12.34 -6.91
C LYS A 68 -14.37 -13.17 -8.17
N LYS A 69 -13.41 -13.15 -9.10
CA LYS A 69 -13.44 -13.99 -10.31
C LYS A 69 -13.35 -15.47 -9.95
N ILE A 70 -12.44 -15.85 -9.04
CA ILE A 70 -12.28 -17.23 -8.58
C ILE A 70 -13.54 -17.73 -7.86
N THR A 71 -14.13 -16.94 -6.97
CA THR A 71 -15.37 -17.34 -6.25
C THR A 71 -16.59 -17.48 -7.17
N LYS A 72 -16.61 -16.82 -8.34
CA LYS A 72 -17.71 -16.93 -9.31
C LYS A 72 -17.63 -18.16 -10.20
N LEU A 73 -16.52 -18.90 -10.15
CA LEU A 73 -16.23 -20.08 -10.98
C LEU A 73 -16.43 -21.40 -10.23
N VAL A 74 -16.86 -21.35 -8.96
CA VAL A 74 -17.16 -22.51 -8.09
C VAL A 74 -18.65 -22.49 -7.74
#